data_AF-A0A7M3MUK7-F1
#
_entry.id   AF-A0A7M3MUK7-F1
#
_cell.length_a   1.000
_cell.length_b   1.000
_cell.length_c   1.000
_cell.angle_alpha   90.00
_cell.angle_beta   90.00
_cell.angle_gamma   90.00
#
_symmetry.space_group_name_H-M   'P 1'
#
loop_
_entity.id
_entity.type
_entity.pdbx_description
1 polymer ?
#
loop_
_entity_poly.entity_id
_entity_poly.type
_entity_poly.pdbx_seq_one_letter_code
_entity_poly.pdbx_strand_id
1 'polypeptide(L)'
;MKNEDRDSNEDNRGFFSDPKKRSHLLLWTKYAGMAFQLFATLVVAVLAGMGIDHLLGLEKPIFTALLIPIFLFGFLYKLYLDISQKK
;
A
#
# COMPACT_ATOMS: atom_id res chain seq x y z
N MET A 1 42.83 -35.42 32.16
CA MET A 1 42.90 -35.01 30.74
C MET A 1 41.49 -35.12 30.19
N LYS A 2 40.77 -33.99 30.14
CA LYS A 2 40.69 -33.11 28.94
C LYS A 2 39.76 -33.80 27.92
N ASN A 3 38.55 -33.33 27.67
CA ASN A 3 38.17 -31.97 27.26
C ASN A 3 36.74 -31.63 27.72
N GLU A 4 36.61 -30.56 28.50
CA GLU A 4 35.61 -29.53 28.18
C GLU A 4 35.99 -28.95 26.82
N ASP A 5 35.01 -28.79 25.92
CA ASP A 5 34.82 -27.57 25.13
C ASP A 5 34.03 -27.88 23.84
N ARG A 6 32.97 -27.08 23.68
CA ARG A 6 32.27 -26.72 22.42
C ARG A 6 31.24 -27.71 21.89
N ASP A 7 30.04 -27.65 22.46
CA ASP A 7 28.85 -27.65 21.60
C ASP A 7 27.68 -26.87 22.22
N SER A 8 27.89 -25.57 22.45
CA SER A 8 26.86 -24.67 22.97
C SER A 8 26.78 -23.38 22.15
N ASN A 9 26.96 -23.51 20.82
CA ASN A 9 26.90 -22.36 19.91
C ASN A 9 26.13 -22.69 18.61
N GLU A 10 24.99 -23.36 18.74
CA GLU A 10 24.02 -23.54 17.65
C GLU A 10 22.61 -23.03 17.98
N ASP A 11 22.39 -22.40 19.15
CA ASP A 11 21.09 -21.79 19.50
C ASP A 11 21.10 -20.26 19.37
N ASN A 12 21.79 -19.74 18.35
CA ASN A 12 21.74 -18.31 18.05
C ASN A 12 21.86 -17.98 16.57
N ARG A 13 21.15 -18.71 15.71
CA ARG A 13 20.87 -18.27 14.33
C ARG A 13 19.53 -18.81 13.86
N GLY A 14 18.44 -18.07 14.09
CA GLY A 14 17.22 -18.46 13.40
C GLY A 14 15.91 -17.75 13.70
N PHE A 15 15.84 -16.78 14.61
CA PHE A 15 14.54 -16.12 14.87
C PHE A 15 13.97 -15.37 13.64
N PHE A 16 14.79 -15.16 12.60
CA PHE A 16 14.42 -14.49 11.35
C PHE A 16 14.32 -15.40 10.11
N SER A 17 14.45 -16.72 10.21
CA SER A 17 14.66 -17.57 9.02
C SER A 17 13.56 -18.59 8.73
N ASP A 18 12.31 -18.33 9.12
CA ASP A 18 11.18 -19.12 8.62
C ASP A 18 10.52 -18.43 7.40
N PRO A 19 10.82 -18.85 6.16
CA PRO A 19 10.28 -18.24 4.95
C PRO A 19 8.75 -18.40 4.85
N LYS A 20 8.15 -19.38 5.54
CA LYS A 20 6.69 -19.60 5.51
C LYS A 20 5.91 -18.63 6.39
N LYS A 21 6.52 -18.05 7.44
CA LYS A 21 5.85 -17.00 8.25
C LYS A 21 5.92 -15.62 7.60
N ARG A 22 6.95 -15.35 6.79
CA ARG A 22 7.10 -14.09 6.07
C ARG A 22 6.05 -13.90 4.96
N SER A 23 5.59 -14.98 4.31
CA SER A 23 4.59 -14.90 3.24
C SER A 23 3.24 -14.37 3.71
N HIS A 24 2.78 -14.79 4.89
CA HIS A 24 1.56 -14.25 5.50
C HIS A 24 1.73 -12.78 5.87
N LEU A 25 2.83 -12.37 6.48
CA LEU A 25 3.06 -10.95 6.82
C LEU A 25 3.16 -10.06 5.57
N LEU A 26 3.81 -10.57 4.49
CA LEU A 26 3.91 -9.89 3.20
C LEU A 26 2.56 -9.62 2.55
N LEU A 27 1.58 -10.52 2.70
CA LEU A 27 0.21 -10.31 2.21
C LEU A 27 -0.42 -9.09 2.88
N TRP A 28 -0.39 -9.00 4.21
CA TRP A 28 -0.98 -7.89 4.96
C TRP A 28 -0.32 -6.54 4.59
N THR A 29 1.00 -6.50 4.49
CA THR A 29 1.72 -5.29 4.08
C THR A 29 1.34 -4.85 2.66
N LYS A 30 1.12 -5.80 1.73
CA LYS A 30 0.71 -5.48 0.35
C LYS A 30 -0.67 -4.81 0.32
N TYR A 31 -1.64 -5.34 1.07
CA TYR A 31 -2.98 -4.72 1.15
C TYR A 31 -2.94 -3.36 1.86
N ALA A 32 -2.14 -3.21 2.91
CA ALA A 32 -1.92 -1.94 3.57
C ALA A 32 -1.33 -0.89 2.62
N GLY A 33 -0.35 -1.28 1.79
CA GLY A 33 0.24 -0.41 0.77
C GLY A 33 -0.79 0.02 -0.29
N MET A 34 -1.64 -0.89 -0.75
CA MET A 34 -2.72 -0.54 -1.70
C MET A 34 -3.77 0.38 -1.08
N ALA A 35 -4.15 0.16 0.19
CA ALA A 35 -5.07 1.03 0.91
C ALA A 35 -4.49 2.44 1.09
N PHE A 36 -3.20 2.54 1.43
CA PHE A 36 -2.50 3.82 1.51
C PHE A 36 -2.46 4.54 0.15
N GLN A 37 -2.20 3.80 -0.93
CA GLN A 37 -2.22 4.37 -2.28
C GLN A 37 -3.60 4.91 -2.65
N LEU A 38 -4.69 4.20 -2.32
CA LEU A 38 -6.06 4.67 -2.53
C LEU A 38 -6.35 5.92 -1.68
N PHE A 39 -5.98 5.90 -0.40
CA PHE A 39 -6.16 7.05 0.50
C PHE A 39 -5.43 8.29 -0.02
N ALA A 40 -4.16 8.16 -0.40
CA ALA A 40 -3.37 9.24 -1.00
C ALA A 40 -4.03 9.76 -2.29
N THR A 41 -4.53 8.86 -3.13
CA THR A 41 -5.23 9.22 -4.38
C THR A 41 -6.49 10.04 -4.08
N LEU A 42 -7.29 9.67 -3.08
CA LEU A 42 -8.48 10.41 -2.67
C LEU A 42 -8.14 11.79 -2.10
N VAL A 43 -7.12 11.89 -1.24
CA VAL A 43 -6.65 13.18 -0.71
C VAL A 43 -6.23 14.10 -1.86
N VAL A 44 -5.45 13.60 -2.81
CA VAL A 44 -5.05 14.36 -4.00
C VAL A 44 -6.27 14.78 -4.82
N ALA A 45 -7.24 13.89 -5.04
CA ALA A 45 -8.45 14.21 -5.79
C ALA A 45 -9.28 15.32 -5.13
N VAL A 46 -9.43 15.29 -3.80
CA VAL A 46 -10.16 16.31 -3.04
C VAL A 46 -9.42 17.64 -3.07
N LEU A 47 -8.11 17.66 -2.81
CA LEU A 47 -7.33 18.90 -2.82
C LEU A 47 -7.28 19.53 -4.22
N ALA A 48 -7.10 18.71 -5.26
CA ALA A 48 -7.14 19.16 -6.64
C ALA A 48 -8.53 19.70 -7.01
N GLY A 49 -9.60 18.99 -6.63
CA GLY A 49 -10.97 19.42 -6.86
C GLY A 49 -11.31 20.74 -6.19
N MET A 50 -10.97 20.87 -4.91
CA MET A 50 -11.19 22.10 -4.15
C MET A 50 -10.40 23.28 -4.74
N GLY A 51 -9.16 23.04 -5.16
CA GLY A 51 -8.34 24.05 -5.82
C GLY A 51 -8.96 24.54 -7.14
N ILE A 52 -9.46 23.62 -7.97
CA ILE A 52 -10.12 23.94 -9.23
C ILE A 52 -11.46 24.64 -8.99
N ASP A 53 -12.29 24.13 -8.08
CA ASP A 53 -13.59 24.71 -7.73
C ASP A 53 -13.42 26.16 -7.25
N HIS A 54 -12.41 26.43 -6.41
CA HIS A 54 -12.11 27.77 -5.91
C HIS A 54 -11.57 28.70 -7.00
N LEU A 55 -10.70 28.20 -7.89
CA LEU A 55 -10.15 29.00 -8.99
C LEU A 55 -11.24 29.43 -10.00
N LEU A 56 -12.26 28.60 -10.17
CA LEU A 56 -13.39 28.86 -11.06
C LEU A 56 -14.54 29.62 -10.37
N GLY A 57 -14.42 29.92 -9.07
CA GLY A 57 -15.43 30.68 -8.32
C GLY A 57 -16.78 29.97 -8.22
N LEU A 58 -16.80 28.64 -8.29
CA LEU A 58 -18.04 27.88 -8.24
C LEU A 58 -18.58 27.86 -6.80
N GLU A 59 -19.80 28.35 -6.60
CA GLU A 59 -20.50 28.31 -5.30
C GLU A 59 -20.72 26.88 -4.79
N LYS A 60 -20.70 25.89 -5.70
CA LYS A 60 -20.87 24.47 -5.39
C LYS A 60 -19.63 23.69 -5.80
N PRO A 61 -19.15 22.73 -4.99
CA PRO A 61 -17.94 21.95 -5.25
C PRO A 61 -18.18 20.87 -6.32
N ILE A 62 -18.48 21.29 -7.55
CA ILE A 62 -18.90 20.42 -8.65
C ILE A 62 -17.70 19.65 -9.19
N PHE A 63 -16.53 20.28 -9.34
CA PHE A 63 -15.32 19.58 -9.78
C PHE A 63 -14.86 18.57 -8.75
N THR A 64 -14.87 18.92 -7.46
CA THR A 64 -14.55 17.96 -6.40
C THR A 64 -15.48 16.74 -6.46
N ALA A 65 -16.79 16.96 -6.62
CA ALA A 65 -17.77 15.88 -6.74
C ALA A 65 -17.56 15.00 -7.99
N LEU A 66 -17.03 15.56 -9.08
CA LEU A 66 -16.72 14.83 -10.32
C LEU A 66 -15.35 14.14 -10.28
N LEU A 67 -14.35 14.77 -9.67
CA LEU A 67 -12.98 14.27 -9.59
C LEU A 67 -12.88 13.04 -8.71
N ILE A 68 -13.62 12.98 -7.60
CA ILE A 68 -13.64 11.81 -6.72
C ILE A 68 -13.98 10.50 -7.48
N PRO A 69 -15.12 10.39 -8.19
CA PRO A 69 -15.43 9.19 -8.96
C PRO A 69 -14.44 8.97 -10.09
N ILE A 70 -13.97 10.01 -10.80
CA ILE A 70 -12.95 9.86 -11.86
C ILE A 70 -11.68 9.20 -11.32
N PHE A 71 -11.14 9.71 -10.21
CA PHE A 71 -9.94 9.16 -9.58
C PHE A 71 -10.19 7.75 -9.02
N LEU A 72 -11.37 7.49 -8.48
CA LEU A 72 -11.76 6.17 -8.00
C LEU A 72 -11.80 5.15 -9.16
N PHE A 73 -12.48 5.46 -10.27
CA PHE A 73 -12.51 4.61 -11.46
C PHE A 73 -11.11 4.44 -12.07
N GLY A 74 -10.32 5.51 -12.13
CA GLY A 74 -8.93 5.45 -12.57
C GLY A 74 -8.07 4.52 -11.71
N PHE A 75 -8.22 4.59 -10.39
CA PHE A 75 -7.54 3.69 -9.46
C PHE A 75 -8.00 2.24 -9.65
N LEU A 76 -9.30 1.98 -9.76
CA LEU A 76 -9.83 0.64 -10.01
C LEU A 76 -9.33 0.07 -11.35
N TYR A 77 -9.31 0.89 -12.40
CA TYR A 77 -8.79 0.48 -13.70
C TYR A 77 -7.30 0.15 -13.63
N LYS A 78 -6.50 1.00 -12.96
CA LYS A 78 -5.09 0.73 -12.71
C LYS A 78 -4.90 -0.57 -11.93
N LEU A 79 -5.70 -0.79 -10.88
CA LEU A 79 -5.67 -2.00 -10.07
C LEU A 79 -6.01 -3.25 -10.91
N TYR A 80 -7.02 -3.15 -11.77
CA TYR A 80 -7.39 -4.23 -12.69
C TYR A 80 -6.23 -4.59 -13.63
N LEU A 81 -5.56 -3.59 -14.20
CA LEU A 81 -4.38 -3.80 -15.04
C LEU A 81 -3.20 -4.38 -14.25
N ASP A 82 -2.93 -3.90 -13.03
CA ASP A 82 -1.84 -4.40 -12.18
C ASP A 82 -2.03 -5.88 -11.81
N ILE A 83 -3.28 -6.27 -11.53
CA ILE A 83 -3.64 -7.68 -11.28
C ILE A 83 -3.51 -8.50 -12.58
N SER A 84 -3.95 -7.95 -13.72
CA SER A 84 -3.96 -8.68 -15.00
C SER A 84 -2.59 -8.81 -15.67
N GLN A 85 -1.67 -7.85 -15.45
CA GLN A 85 -0.31 -7.89 -16.00
C GLN A 85 0.65 -8.78 -15.21
N LYS A 86 0.27 -9.26 -14.01
CA LYS A 86 1.08 -10.18 -13.20
C LYS A 86 1.01 -11.64 -13.70
N LYS A 87 1.09 -11.84 -15.02
CA LYS A 87 1.14 -13.14 -15.68
C LYS A 87 2.52 -13.45 -16.22
#